data_AF-A0A821QIC2-F1
#
_entry.id   AF-A0A821QIC2-F1
#
_cell.length_a   1.000
_cell.length_b   1.000
_cell.length_c   1.000
_cell.angle_alpha   90.00
_cell.angle_beta   90.00
_cell.angle_gamma   90.00
#
_symmetry.space_group_name_H-M   'P 1'
#
loop_
_entity.id
_entity.type
_entity.pdbx_description
1 polymer ?
#
loop_
_entity_poly.entity_id
_entity_poly.type
_entity_poly.pdbx_seq_one_letter_code
_entity_poly.pdbx_strand_id
1 'polypeptide(L)'
;NIIFCFTNSRSTFYTPGDTAPLLKKMLISLSIGNVPFKKENTFCFDSESFRYLVALQNGIEFNGDERQEYEMSWSTSVTQSNRLIDYIGRNIDIYRIDNNLQSMKHAQYEINHMIRPMLETMRNILRNLILYRMDSLKTLTELRPKVNHCPSTRCLVCKPTIHLVGIFSIAYYQPHVVQKDCRSCDCSSNQHIPMSYMLDYECSKNGWNYNEREMIDMIHELCNISAEFAHFLIHVVCSTKDDPFLIGFVEMIIEENDIYNSQTSNRLNLQLANDLRNLKNKYEQRFNEIHHLENYRKLSNIYYLINNINKYPMIREQLAAVKEGQKIMMKQHEYEIPRISCL
;
A
#
# COMPACT_ATOMS: atom_id res chain seq x y z
N ASN A 1 -19.54 3.22 16.11
CA ASN A 1 -20.03 4.42 15.40
C ASN A 1 -20.57 3.99 14.04
N ILE A 2 -21.88 4.05 13.82
CA ILE A 2 -22.50 3.67 12.54
C ILE A 2 -23.36 4.82 12.03
N ILE A 3 -23.16 5.16 10.75
CA ILE A 3 -23.85 6.22 10.04
C ILE A 3 -24.49 5.62 8.79
N PHE A 4 -25.72 6.00 8.49
CA PHE A 4 -26.43 5.55 7.30
C PHE A 4 -26.47 6.67 6.27
N CYS A 5 -25.84 6.44 5.12
CA CYS A 5 -25.84 7.36 4.00
C CYS A 5 -26.62 6.74 2.84
N PHE A 6 -27.71 7.38 2.44
CA PHE A 6 -28.51 6.97 1.29
C PHE A 6 -28.22 7.93 0.14
N THR A 7 -27.81 7.40 -1.00
CA THR A 7 -27.63 8.17 -2.24
C THR A 7 -28.86 8.04 -3.13
N ASN A 8 -28.97 8.88 -4.16
CA ASN A 8 -30.11 8.88 -5.11
C ASN A 8 -31.47 9.05 -4.41
N SER A 9 -31.48 9.87 -3.34
CA SER A 9 -32.67 10.04 -2.50
C SER A 9 -33.71 11.00 -3.07
N ARG A 10 -33.48 11.59 -4.24
CA ARG A 10 -34.40 12.55 -4.86
C ARG A 10 -35.75 11.92 -5.19
N SER A 11 -35.75 10.69 -5.73
CA SER A 11 -36.97 9.93 -6.04
C SER A 11 -37.80 9.58 -4.80
N THR A 12 -37.19 9.64 -3.62
CA THR A 12 -37.80 9.35 -2.32
C THR A 12 -37.92 10.60 -1.46
N PHE A 13 -37.96 11.79 -2.08
CA PHE A 13 -38.09 13.09 -1.40
C PHE A 13 -37.05 13.29 -0.27
N TYR A 14 -35.81 12.88 -0.53
CA TYR A 14 -34.68 12.95 0.40
C TYR A 14 -34.90 12.17 1.69
N THR A 15 -35.56 11.01 1.56
CA THR A 15 -35.71 10.02 2.62
C THR A 15 -35.13 8.66 2.19
N PRO A 16 -34.87 7.73 3.12
CA PRO A 16 -34.43 6.38 2.75
C PRO A 16 -35.43 5.55 1.94
N GLY A 17 -36.68 6.01 1.80
CA GLY A 17 -37.75 5.31 1.09
C GLY A 17 -37.96 3.88 1.58
N ASP A 18 -38.21 2.98 0.62
CA ASP A 18 -38.49 1.55 0.88
C ASP A 18 -37.29 0.78 1.46
N THR A 19 -36.08 1.35 1.42
CA THR A 19 -34.91 0.73 2.06
C THR A 19 -34.99 0.82 3.59
N ALA A 20 -35.60 1.85 4.17
CA ALA A 20 -35.71 2.00 5.63
C ALA A 20 -36.37 0.79 6.33
N PRO A 21 -37.57 0.32 5.93
CA PRO A 21 -38.21 -0.82 6.59
C PRO A 21 -37.42 -2.13 6.42
N LEU A 22 -36.78 -2.33 5.27
CA LEU A 22 -35.93 -3.51 5.01
C LEU A 22 -34.68 -3.50 5.89
N LEU A 23 -34.02 -2.35 5.99
CA LEU A 23 -32.85 -2.17 6.85
C LEU A 23 -33.20 -2.38 8.33
N LYS A 24 -34.34 -1.86 8.80
CA LYS A 24 -34.83 -2.10 10.17
C LYS A 24 -35.02 -3.59 10.45
N LYS A 25 -35.66 -4.32 9.53
CA LYS A 25 -35.84 -5.78 9.66
C LYS A 25 -34.50 -6.51 9.71
N MET A 26 -33.54 -6.12 8.85
CA MET A 26 -32.20 -6.69 8.81
C MET A 26 -31.43 -6.47 10.12
N LEU A 27 -31.45 -5.25 10.66
CA LEU A 27 -30.80 -4.92 11.93
C LEU A 27 -31.37 -5.73 13.10
N ILE A 28 -32.70 -5.94 13.11
CA ILE A 28 -33.38 -6.78 14.10
C ILE A 28 -32.97 -8.25 13.91
N SER A 29 -32.98 -8.78 12.69
CA SER A 29 -32.67 -10.20 12.43
C SER A 29 -31.24 -10.57 12.76
N LEU A 30 -30.29 -9.64 12.60
CA LEU A 30 -28.88 -9.88 12.92
C LEU A 30 -28.57 -9.79 14.42
N SER A 31 -29.59 -9.60 15.28
CA SER A 31 -29.42 -9.38 16.73
C SER A 31 -28.49 -8.22 17.08
N ILE A 32 -28.27 -7.28 16.16
CA ILE A 32 -27.47 -6.08 16.37
C ILE A 32 -28.36 -4.99 16.98
N GLY A 33 -29.04 -5.33 18.09
CA GLY A 33 -30.10 -4.52 18.70
C GLY A 33 -29.68 -3.14 19.19
N ASN A 34 -28.38 -2.84 19.17
CA ASN A 34 -27.82 -1.58 19.65
C ASN A 34 -27.42 -0.61 18.55
N VAL A 35 -27.67 -0.91 17.26
CA VAL A 35 -27.39 0.05 16.19
C VAL A 35 -28.59 0.97 16.01
N PRO A 36 -28.50 2.26 16.40
CA PRO A 36 -29.60 3.18 16.21
C PRO A 36 -29.83 3.39 14.72
N PHE A 37 -31.07 3.30 14.25
CA PHE A 37 -31.45 3.74 12.90
C PHE A 37 -32.49 4.84 13.03
N LYS A 38 -32.00 6.07 13.18
CA LYS A 38 -32.80 7.26 13.47
C LYS A 38 -32.43 8.40 12.51
N LYS A 39 -33.18 9.50 12.56
CA LYS A 39 -32.95 10.66 11.69
C LYS A 39 -31.58 11.29 11.94
N GLU A 40 -31.09 11.25 13.18
CA GLU A 40 -29.85 11.92 13.59
C GLU A 40 -28.62 11.29 12.95
N ASN A 41 -28.63 9.96 12.75
CA ASN A 41 -27.52 9.22 12.14
C ASN A 41 -27.83 8.72 10.72
N THR A 42 -28.86 9.28 10.09
CA THR A 42 -29.27 8.97 8.72
C THR A 42 -29.18 10.22 7.86
N PHE A 43 -28.54 10.11 6.72
CA PHE A 43 -28.28 11.22 5.79
C PHE A 43 -28.65 10.79 4.38
N CYS A 44 -29.34 11.67 3.66
CA CYS A 44 -29.87 11.38 2.34
C CYS A 44 -29.30 12.39 1.35
N PHE A 45 -28.52 11.89 0.40
CA PHE A 45 -27.81 12.67 -0.59
C PHE A 45 -28.43 12.45 -1.96
N ASP A 46 -28.18 13.41 -2.85
CA ASP A 46 -28.47 13.27 -4.26
C ASP A 46 -27.23 13.57 -5.10
N SER A 47 -27.09 12.86 -6.21
CA SER A 47 -25.93 12.95 -7.11
C SER A 47 -26.19 13.76 -8.38
N GLU A 48 -27.44 14.19 -8.60
CA GLU A 48 -27.83 14.87 -9.84
C GLU A 48 -27.12 16.21 -10.04
N SER A 49 -26.79 16.92 -8.95
CA SER A 49 -25.99 18.14 -9.03
C SER A 49 -24.59 17.93 -9.61
N PHE A 50 -23.93 16.80 -9.33
CA PHE A 50 -22.63 16.47 -9.94
C PHE A 50 -22.78 16.13 -11.42
N ARG A 51 -23.84 15.40 -11.77
CA ARG A 51 -24.15 15.06 -13.18
C ARG A 51 -24.43 16.33 -13.99
N TYR A 52 -25.17 17.28 -13.41
CA TYR A 52 -25.43 18.59 -13.99
C TYR A 52 -24.14 19.37 -14.29
N LEU A 53 -23.21 19.44 -13.33
CA LEU A 53 -21.92 20.12 -13.53
C LEU A 53 -21.10 19.50 -14.67
N VAL A 54 -21.08 18.15 -14.76
CA VAL A 54 -20.42 17.44 -15.87
C VAL A 54 -21.11 17.73 -17.19
N ALA A 55 -22.45 17.74 -17.23
CA ALA A 55 -23.20 18.02 -18.44
C ALA A 55 -22.94 19.45 -18.97
N LEU A 56 -22.93 20.45 -18.08
CA LEU A 56 -22.55 21.83 -18.42
C LEU A 56 -21.13 21.91 -18.99
N GLN A 57 -20.18 21.19 -18.41
CA GLN A 57 -18.79 21.14 -18.90
C GLN A 57 -18.71 20.56 -20.33
N ASN A 58 -19.65 19.69 -20.70
CA ASN A 58 -19.74 19.09 -22.03
C ASN A 58 -20.64 19.89 -23.00
N GLY A 59 -21.05 21.12 -22.62
CA GLY A 59 -21.84 21.99 -23.49
C GLY A 59 -23.30 21.57 -23.63
N ILE A 60 -23.83 20.76 -22.70
CA ILE A 60 -25.25 20.41 -22.65
C ILE A 60 -26.02 21.57 -22.03
N GLU A 61 -27.02 22.09 -22.76
CA GLU A 61 -27.90 23.14 -22.29
C GLU A 61 -29.10 22.58 -21.53
N PHE A 62 -29.54 23.31 -20.50
CA PHE A 62 -30.69 22.97 -19.67
C PHE A 62 -31.63 24.17 -19.61
N ASN A 63 -32.92 23.91 -19.56
CA ASN A 63 -33.92 24.96 -19.37
C ASN A 63 -33.95 25.46 -17.91
N GLY A 64 -34.72 26.51 -17.65
CA GLY A 64 -34.80 27.14 -16.32
C GLY A 64 -35.32 26.20 -15.23
N ASP A 65 -36.30 25.37 -15.55
CA ASP A 65 -36.91 24.43 -14.60
C ASP A 65 -35.94 23.30 -14.24
N GLU A 66 -35.28 22.71 -15.24
CA GLU A 66 -34.24 21.70 -15.05
C GLU A 66 -33.09 22.22 -14.19
N ARG A 67 -32.63 23.44 -14.45
CA ARG A 67 -31.58 24.07 -13.65
C ARG A 67 -31.99 24.22 -12.19
N GLN A 68 -33.21 24.70 -11.92
CA GLN A 68 -33.72 24.87 -10.57
C GLN A 68 -33.76 23.53 -9.81
N GLU A 69 -34.12 22.46 -10.49
CA GLU A 69 -34.12 21.11 -9.92
C GLU A 69 -32.72 20.64 -9.50
N TYR A 70 -31.70 20.87 -10.33
CA TYR A 70 -30.32 20.53 -10.01
C TYR A 70 -29.74 21.41 -8.89
N GLU A 71 -30.09 22.70 -8.85
CA GLU A 71 -29.71 23.62 -7.76
C GLU A 71 -30.34 23.21 -6.42
N MET A 72 -31.58 22.72 -6.43
CA MET A 72 -32.25 22.18 -5.25
C MET A 72 -31.59 20.86 -4.78
N SER A 73 -31.22 19.99 -5.71
CA SER A 73 -30.44 18.77 -5.44
C SER A 73 -29.10 19.09 -4.76
N TRP A 74 -28.38 20.08 -5.29
CA TRP A 74 -27.12 20.56 -4.71
C TRP A 74 -27.32 21.09 -3.29
N SER A 75 -28.25 22.03 -3.12
CA SER A 75 -28.51 22.69 -1.83
C SER A 75 -28.89 21.68 -0.75
N THR A 76 -29.70 20.69 -1.10
CA THR A 76 -30.10 19.62 -0.19
C THR A 76 -28.91 18.75 0.20
N SER A 77 -28.08 18.35 -0.77
CA SER A 77 -26.91 17.51 -0.52
C SER A 77 -25.83 18.22 0.31
N VAL A 78 -25.61 19.52 0.08
CA VAL A 78 -24.74 20.37 0.91
C VAL A 78 -25.26 20.43 2.35
N THR A 79 -26.57 20.67 2.52
CA THR A 79 -27.20 20.71 3.85
C THR A 79 -27.02 19.38 4.61
N GLN A 80 -27.18 18.26 3.91
CA GLN A 80 -27.03 16.92 4.49
C GLN A 80 -25.57 16.61 4.81
N SER A 81 -24.63 17.10 4.00
CA SER A 81 -23.19 16.98 4.23
C SER A 81 -22.76 17.76 5.47
N ASN A 82 -23.24 19.00 5.61
CA ASN A 82 -22.99 19.81 6.81
C ASN A 82 -23.57 19.13 8.06
N ARG A 83 -24.79 18.58 7.96
CA ARG A 83 -25.40 17.82 9.07
C ARG A 83 -24.59 16.58 9.43
N LEU A 84 -24.04 15.89 8.44
CA LEU A 84 -23.18 14.72 8.65
C LEU A 84 -21.89 15.12 9.39
N ILE A 85 -21.22 16.18 8.93
CA ILE A 85 -19.99 16.68 9.56
C ILE A 85 -20.27 17.13 11.01
N ASP A 86 -21.35 17.88 11.23
CA ASP A 86 -21.76 18.30 12.57
C ASP A 86 -22.07 17.10 13.47
N TYR A 87 -22.77 16.09 12.95
CA TYR A 87 -23.06 14.85 13.69
C TYR A 87 -21.77 14.11 14.06
N ILE A 88 -20.82 13.99 13.12
CA ILE A 88 -19.51 13.37 13.40
C ILE A 88 -18.76 14.18 14.46
N GLY A 89 -18.72 15.50 14.35
CA GLY A 89 -17.96 16.36 15.25
C GLY A 89 -18.55 16.48 16.65
N ARG A 90 -19.87 16.33 16.82
CA ARG A 90 -20.57 16.59 18.10
C ARG A 90 -21.17 15.36 18.76
N ASN A 91 -21.58 14.36 17.99
CA ASN A 91 -22.41 13.25 18.47
C ASN A 91 -21.70 11.89 18.40
N ILE A 92 -20.53 11.84 17.77
CA ILE A 92 -19.74 10.64 17.66
C ILE A 92 -18.52 10.80 18.55
N ASP A 93 -18.44 10.00 19.61
CA ASP A 93 -17.22 9.91 20.39
C ASP A 93 -16.07 9.51 19.47
N ILE A 94 -14.95 10.24 19.59
CA ILE A 94 -13.71 9.91 18.91
C ILE A 94 -13.43 8.45 19.22
N TYR A 95 -13.58 7.60 18.22
CA TYR A 95 -13.17 6.22 18.33
C TYR A 95 -11.66 6.24 18.48
N ARG A 96 -11.17 6.14 19.71
CA ARG A 96 -9.75 6.00 19.97
C ARG A 96 -9.36 4.66 19.40
N ILE A 97 -8.72 4.71 18.24
CA ILE A 97 -7.94 3.61 17.71
C ILE A 97 -6.80 3.44 18.72
N ASP A 98 -7.02 2.65 19.76
CA ASP A 98 -5.94 2.11 20.55
C ASP A 98 -4.96 1.43 19.58
N ASN A 99 -3.66 1.56 19.81
CA ASN A 99 -2.62 0.83 19.09
C ASN A 99 -2.86 -0.70 19.07
N ASN A 100 -3.75 -1.21 19.92
CA ASN A 100 -4.20 -2.60 19.93
C ASN A 100 -5.34 -2.94 18.95
N LEU A 101 -5.82 -2.00 18.11
CA LEU A 101 -6.91 -2.28 17.17
C LEU A 101 -6.44 -3.18 16.02
N GLN A 102 -6.45 -4.48 16.29
CA GLN A 102 -6.15 -5.50 15.32
C GLN A 102 -7.36 -5.71 14.40
N SER A 103 -7.30 -5.16 13.18
CA SER A 103 -8.27 -5.48 12.11
C SER A 103 -7.58 -6.19 10.94
N MET A 104 -8.34 -6.98 10.18
CA MET A 104 -7.82 -7.64 8.98
C MET A 104 -7.40 -6.62 7.92
N LYS A 105 -8.15 -5.52 7.77
CA LYS A 105 -7.82 -4.46 6.82
C LYS A 105 -6.56 -3.69 7.19
N HIS A 106 -6.36 -3.41 8.47
CA HIS A 106 -5.12 -2.80 8.93
C HIS A 106 -3.93 -3.76 8.75
N ALA A 107 -4.06 -5.05 9.10
CA ALA A 107 -3.00 -6.03 8.89
C ALA A 107 -2.66 -6.18 7.39
N GLN A 108 -3.67 -6.24 6.52
CA GLN A 108 -3.51 -6.24 5.06
C GLN A 108 -2.73 -5.00 4.60
N TYR A 109 -3.10 -3.82 5.10
CA TYR A 109 -2.42 -2.57 4.77
C TYR A 109 -0.95 -2.57 5.20
N GLU A 110 -0.65 -2.95 6.45
CA GLU A 110 0.71 -3.02 6.97
C GLU A 110 1.55 -4.01 6.15
N ILE A 111 1.06 -5.24 5.93
CA ILE A 111 1.75 -6.26 5.14
C ILE A 111 2.07 -5.74 3.74
N ASN A 112 1.11 -5.12 3.06
CA ASN A 112 1.33 -4.58 1.71
C ASN A 112 2.48 -3.56 1.66
N HIS A 113 2.68 -2.76 2.72
CA HIS A 113 3.80 -1.82 2.81
C HIS A 113 5.12 -2.50 3.20
N MET A 114 5.08 -3.69 3.79
CA MET A 114 6.26 -4.47 4.18
C MET A 114 6.80 -5.39 3.07
N ILE A 115 6.00 -5.77 2.07
CA ILE A 115 6.41 -6.70 1.00
C ILE A 115 7.75 -6.29 0.38
N ARG A 116 7.82 -5.07 -0.19
CA ARG A 116 9.06 -4.58 -0.82
C ARG A 116 10.21 -4.45 0.18
N PRO A 117 10.05 -3.79 1.36
CA PRO A 117 11.09 -3.75 2.38
C PRO A 117 11.66 -5.12 2.78
N MET A 118 10.82 -6.13 2.92
CA MET A 118 11.24 -7.49 3.28
C MET A 118 12.05 -8.12 2.14
N LEU A 119 11.57 -8.04 0.90
CA LEU A 119 12.25 -8.61 -0.27
C LEU A 119 13.62 -7.95 -0.50
N GLU A 120 13.69 -6.63 -0.45
CA GLU A 120 14.93 -5.88 -0.63
C GLU A 120 15.92 -6.11 0.52
N THR A 121 15.41 -6.32 1.73
CA THR A 121 16.23 -6.74 2.88
C THR A 121 16.83 -8.12 2.64
N MET A 122 16.03 -9.10 2.23
CA MET A 122 16.54 -10.45 1.92
C MET A 122 17.59 -10.41 0.79
N ARG A 123 17.32 -9.66 -0.28
CA ARG A 123 18.27 -9.45 -1.40
C ARG A 123 19.58 -8.83 -0.93
N ASN A 124 19.52 -7.84 -0.04
CA ASN A 124 20.71 -7.19 0.50
C ASN A 124 21.50 -8.09 1.45
N ILE A 125 20.83 -8.89 2.29
CA ILE A 125 21.52 -9.87 3.15
C ILE A 125 22.22 -10.93 2.28
N LEU A 126 21.59 -11.42 1.21
CA LEU A 126 22.22 -12.36 0.28
C LEU A 126 23.47 -11.77 -0.40
N ARG A 127 23.42 -10.50 -0.84
CA ARG A 127 24.62 -9.79 -1.33
C ARG A 127 25.73 -9.82 -0.29
N ASN A 128 25.42 -9.44 0.94
CA ASN A 128 26.41 -9.37 2.01
C ASN A 128 26.95 -10.76 2.40
N LEU A 129 26.14 -11.81 2.32
CA LEU A 129 26.60 -13.20 2.49
C LEU A 129 27.61 -13.60 1.42
N ILE A 130 27.36 -13.25 0.15
CA ILE A 130 28.31 -13.50 -0.95
C ILE A 130 29.63 -12.76 -0.67
N LEU A 131 29.56 -11.46 -0.31
CA LEU A 131 30.76 -10.67 0.03
C LEU A 131 31.55 -11.25 1.21
N TYR A 132 30.85 -11.70 2.24
CA TYR A 132 31.44 -12.31 3.43
C TYR A 132 32.20 -13.59 3.09
N ARG A 133 31.62 -14.48 2.27
CA ARG A 133 32.24 -15.75 1.84
C ARG A 133 33.45 -15.57 0.94
N MET A 134 33.52 -14.47 0.21
CA MET A 134 34.63 -14.15 -0.68
C MET A 134 35.87 -13.59 0.04
N ASP A 135 35.81 -13.45 1.37
CA ASP A 135 36.86 -12.83 2.21
C ASP A 135 37.25 -11.42 1.71
N SER A 136 36.35 -10.79 0.95
CA SER A 136 36.59 -9.51 0.28
C SER A 136 36.43 -8.36 1.29
N LEU A 137 37.56 -7.93 1.86
CA LEU A 137 37.75 -6.64 2.54
C LEU A 137 36.71 -6.21 3.59
N LYS A 138 35.94 -7.11 4.23
CA LYS A 138 34.87 -6.74 5.20
C LYS A 138 33.98 -5.58 4.70
N THR A 139 33.84 -5.43 3.38
CA THR A 139 33.03 -4.38 2.77
C THR A 139 31.64 -4.92 2.56
N LEU A 140 30.65 -4.16 2.99
CA LEU A 140 29.24 -4.52 2.94
C LEU A 140 28.50 -3.53 2.06
N THR A 141 27.48 -4.03 1.39
CA THR A 141 26.51 -3.20 0.67
C THR A 141 25.43 -2.78 1.67
N GLU A 142 25.41 -1.50 2.01
CA GLU A 142 24.40 -0.88 2.85
C GLU A 142 23.26 -0.36 1.99
N LEU A 143 22.04 -0.77 2.29
CA LEU A 143 20.82 -0.30 1.65
C LEU A 143 20.35 0.99 2.35
N ARG A 144 20.14 2.06 1.57
CA ARG A 144 19.73 3.39 2.03
C ARG A 144 18.38 3.76 1.42
N PRO A 145 17.27 3.72 2.18
CA PRO A 145 15.99 4.18 1.66
C PRO A 145 15.97 5.71 1.54
N LYS A 146 15.50 6.20 0.39
CA LYS A 146 15.28 7.63 0.11
C LYS A 146 13.80 7.94 0.04
N VAL A 147 13.39 8.99 0.73
CA VAL A 147 12.00 9.49 0.73
C VAL A 147 11.65 10.03 -0.65
N ASN A 148 10.48 9.63 -1.17
CA ASN A 148 9.93 10.22 -2.39
C ASN A 148 9.21 11.53 -2.05
N HIS A 149 9.64 12.63 -2.66
CA HIS A 149 9.06 13.97 -2.46
C HIS A 149 7.94 14.31 -3.46
N CYS A 150 7.67 13.42 -4.42
CA CYS A 150 6.59 13.52 -5.40
C CYS A 150 6.03 12.12 -5.74
N PRO A 151 4.79 12.03 -6.26
CA PRO A 151 4.23 10.76 -6.73
C PRO A 151 5.10 10.19 -7.84
N SER A 152 5.82 9.10 -7.54
CA SER A 152 6.82 8.52 -8.42
C SER A 152 6.42 7.10 -8.81
N THR A 153 6.79 6.70 -10.02
CA THR A 153 6.57 5.35 -10.54
C THR A 153 7.84 4.79 -11.16
N ARG A 154 7.98 3.46 -11.08
CA ARG A 154 8.96 2.69 -11.84
C ARG A 154 8.31 2.28 -13.16
N CYS A 155 8.90 2.67 -14.28
CA CYS A 155 8.50 2.14 -15.57
C CYS A 155 9.11 0.74 -15.78
N LEU A 156 8.30 -0.23 -16.20
CA LEU A 156 8.74 -1.60 -16.48
C LEU A 156 9.45 -1.75 -17.84
N VAL A 157 9.36 -0.73 -18.71
CA VAL A 157 9.94 -0.75 -20.06
C VAL A 157 11.26 0.02 -20.12
N CYS A 158 11.40 1.08 -19.32
CA CYS A 158 12.62 1.87 -19.31
C CYS A 158 13.79 1.06 -18.73
N LYS A 159 14.91 1.04 -19.44
CA LYS A 159 16.10 0.34 -18.98
C LYS A 159 16.67 1.05 -17.74
N PRO A 160 16.96 0.33 -16.65
CA PRO A 160 17.63 0.93 -15.50
C PRO A 160 19.08 1.30 -15.86
N THR A 161 19.62 2.30 -15.17
CA THR A 161 21.06 2.56 -15.20
C THR A 161 21.76 1.60 -14.25
N ILE A 162 22.87 1.00 -14.69
CA ILE A 162 23.60 0.02 -13.88
C ILE A 162 24.82 0.71 -13.28
N HIS A 163 24.90 0.73 -11.96
CA HIS A 163 26.00 1.33 -11.21
C HIS A 163 26.74 0.27 -10.39
N LEU A 164 28.07 0.39 -10.34
CA LEU A 164 28.89 -0.46 -9.49
C LEU A 164 28.86 0.07 -8.04
N VAL A 165 28.48 -0.77 -7.09
CA VAL A 165 28.50 -0.47 -5.65
C VAL A 165 29.36 -1.53 -4.96
N GLY A 166 30.56 -1.13 -4.56
CA GLY A 166 31.60 -2.08 -4.19
C GLY A 166 31.99 -2.94 -5.40
N ILE A 167 31.68 -4.24 -5.33
CA ILE A 167 31.92 -5.20 -6.43
C ILE A 167 30.62 -5.71 -7.07
N PHE A 168 29.46 -5.30 -6.57
CA PHE A 168 28.16 -5.64 -7.16
C PHE A 168 27.71 -4.58 -8.15
N SER A 169 27.09 -5.00 -9.25
CA SER A 169 26.36 -4.08 -10.11
C SER A 169 24.91 -4.01 -9.64
N ILE A 170 24.36 -2.80 -9.56
CA ILE A 170 23.01 -2.55 -9.05
C ILE A 170 22.25 -1.72 -10.09
N ALA A 171 21.01 -2.13 -10.36
CA ALA A 171 20.08 -1.40 -11.22
C ALA A 171 19.45 -0.23 -10.45
N TYR A 172 19.54 0.97 -11.03
CA TYR A 172 18.89 2.18 -10.55
C TYR A 172 17.82 2.59 -11.55
N TYR A 173 16.59 2.68 -11.08
CA TYR A 173 15.45 3.11 -11.88
C TYR A 173 15.25 4.61 -11.73
N GLN A 174 15.17 5.31 -12.86
CA GLN A 174 14.79 6.72 -12.85
C GLN A 174 13.30 6.83 -12.49
N PRO A 175 12.94 7.58 -11.43
CA PRO A 175 11.55 7.74 -11.04
C PRO A 175 10.79 8.58 -12.07
N HIS A 176 9.63 8.09 -12.51
CA HIS A 176 8.72 8.85 -13.37
C HIS A 176 7.66 9.53 -12.52
N VAL A 177 7.51 10.84 -12.66
CA VAL A 177 6.45 11.58 -11.97
C VAL A 177 5.10 11.19 -12.59
N VAL A 178 4.13 10.84 -11.75
CA VAL A 178 2.78 10.51 -12.22
C VAL A 178 2.11 11.76 -12.78
N GLN A 179 2.03 11.85 -14.11
CA GLN A 179 1.24 12.84 -14.84
C GLN A 179 0.29 12.10 -15.80
N LYS A 180 -0.81 12.74 -16.22
CA LYS A 180 -1.81 12.16 -17.14
C LYS A 180 -1.17 11.61 -18.42
N ASP A 181 -0.11 12.26 -18.88
CA ASP A 181 0.76 11.82 -19.96
C ASP A 181 2.19 11.73 -19.40
N CYS A 182 2.83 10.57 -19.46
CA CYS A 182 4.23 10.43 -19.07
C CYS A 182 5.09 11.21 -20.07
N ARG A 183 5.45 12.45 -19.74
CA ARG A 183 6.34 13.25 -20.62
C ARG A 183 7.80 12.77 -20.57
N SER A 184 8.12 11.87 -19.64
CA SER A 184 9.45 11.31 -19.41
C SER A 184 9.72 10.03 -20.21
N CYS A 185 8.71 9.35 -20.75
CA CYS A 185 8.91 8.20 -21.64
C CYS A 185 7.66 7.88 -22.48
N ASP A 186 7.83 7.22 -23.63
CA ASP A 186 6.75 6.80 -24.54
C ASP A 186 5.97 5.56 -24.06
N CYS A 187 5.89 5.32 -22.75
CA CYS A 187 5.31 4.11 -22.18
C CYS A 187 3.89 4.35 -21.67
N SER A 188 3.03 3.33 -21.76
CA SER A 188 1.65 3.44 -21.31
C SER A 188 1.54 3.47 -19.78
N SER A 189 0.48 4.09 -19.25
CA SER A 189 0.28 4.26 -17.81
C SER A 189 0.20 2.92 -17.04
N ASN A 190 -0.28 1.85 -17.68
CA ASN A 190 -0.31 0.50 -17.11
C ASN A 190 1.07 -0.20 -17.04
N GLN A 191 2.12 0.40 -17.61
CA GLN A 191 3.52 -0.08 -17.52
C GLN A 191 4.28 0.58 -16.37
N HIS A 192 3.59 1.30 -15.49
CA HIS A 192 4.17 2.04 -14.38
C HIS A 192 3.69 1.47 -13.04
N ILE A 193 4.65 1.14 -12.17
CA ILE A 193 4.37 0.68 -10.81
C ILE A 193 4.63 1.82 -9.83
N PRO A 194 3.68 2.20 -8.96
CA PRO A 194 3.90 3.21 -7.93
C PRO A 194 5.10 2.86 -7.03
N MET A 195 5.94 3.86 -6.76
CA MET A 195 7.07 3.75 -5.86
C MET A 195 6.82 4.56 -4.59
N SER A 196 6.74 3.88 -3.45
CA SER A 196 6.58 4.54 -2.15
C SER A 196 7.89 5.17 -1.62
N TYR A 197 9.04 4.71 -2.12
CA TYR A 197 10.38 5.20 -1.77
C TYR A 197 11.40 4.74 -2.83
N MET A 198 12.58 5.37 -2.86
CA MET A 198 13.73 4.98 -3.66
C MET A 198 14.76 4.22 -2.83
N LEU A 199 15.60 3.43 -3.49
CA LEU A 199 16.71 2.71 -2.88
C LEU A 199 18.02 3.20 -3.44
N ASP A 200 18.91 3.59 -2.53
CA ASP A 200 20.31 3.82 -2.79
C ASP A 200 21.14 2.75 -2.10
N TYR A 201 22.38 2.61 -2.54
CA TYR A 201 23.32 1.68 -1.95
C TYR A 201 24.70 2.29 -1.79
N GLU A 202 25.33 2.02 -0.66
CA GLU A 202 26.66 2.49 -0.32
C GLU A 202 27.54 1.31 0.10
N CYS A 203 28.85 1.41 -0.18
CA CYS A 203 29.82 0.44 0.29
C CYS A 203 30.41 0.91 1.62
N SER A 204 30.29 0.10 2.66
CA SER A 204 30.75 0.44 4.02
C SER A 204 31.69 -0.63 4.56
N LYS A 205 32.76 -0.18 5.24
CA LYS A 205 33.75 -1.06 5.90
C LYS A 205 33.37 -1.44 7.34
N ASN A 206 32.35 -0.80 7.91
CA ASN A 206 32.02 -0.89 9.34
C ASN A 206 30.53 -1.26 9.61
N GLY A 207 29.82 -1.74 8.60
CA GLY A 207 28.35 -1.69 8.62
C GLY A 207 27.63 -2.75 9.46
N TRP A 208 28.15 -3.97 9.58
CA TRP A 208 27.38 -5.10 10.12
C TRP A 208 28.21 -5.95 11.08
N ASN A 209 27.76 -6.04 12.33
CA ASN A 209 28.32 -6.94 13.34
C ASN A 209 27.76 -8.37 13.24
N TYR A 210 26.96 -8.67 12.21
CA TYR A 210 26.35 -9.98 12.04
C TYR A 210 27.35 -10.96 11.41
N ASN A 211 27.45 -12.14 11.98
CA ASN A 211 28.18 -13.26 11.38
C ASN A 211 27.33 -13.98 10.32
N GLU A 212 27.95 -14.90 9.57
CA GLU A 212 27.27 -15.66 8.51
C GLU A 212 26.01 -16.39 9.01
N ARG A 213 26.08 -17.01 10.19
CA ARG A 213 24.94 -17.75 10.76
C ARG A 213 23.77 -16.83 11.04
N GLU A 214 24.03 -15.68 11.67
CA GLU A 214 22.99 -14.68 11.97
C GLU A 214 22.32 -14.18 10.68
N MET A 215 23.09 -13.91 9.63
CA MET A 215 22.53 -13.51 8.33
C MET A 215 21.66 -14.60 7.68
N ILE A 216 22.07 -15.87 7.78
CA ILE A 216 21.29 -17.01 7.27
C ILE A 216 19.98 -17.14 8.06
N ASP A 217 20.04 -17.06 9.39
CA ASP A 217 18.88 -17.17 10.27
C ASP A 217 17.88 -16.06 9.99
N MET A 218 18.36 -14.82 9.80
CA MET A 218 17.53 -13.67 9.40
C MET A 218 16.82 -13.91 8.06
N ILE A 219 17.52 -14.42 7.04
CA ILE A 219 16.89 -14.71 5.74
C ILE A 219 15.82 -15.80 5.88
N HIS A 220 16.09 -16.86 6.64
CA HIS A 220 15.11 -17.94 6.84
C HIS A 220 13.89 -17.44 7.59
N GLU A 221 14.06 -16.62 8.62
CA GLU A 221 12.94 -16.00 9.34
C GLU A 221 12.12 -15.10 8.41
N LEU A 222 12.75 -14.18 7.66
CA LEU A 222 12.06 -13.29 6.72
C LEU A 222 11.32 -14.07 5.63
N CYS A 223 11.93 -15.13 5.10
CA CYS A 223 11.33 -16.01 4.10
C CYS A 223 10.09 -16.73 4.65
N ASN A 224 10.17 -17.27 5.87
CA ASN A 224 9.05 -17.94 6.51
C ASN A 224 7.90 -16.98 6.79
N ILE A 225 8.20 -15.79 7.33
CA ILE A 225 7.18 -14.77 7.60
C ILE A 225 6.53 -14.27 6.29
N SER A 226 7.30 -14.14 5.22
CA SER A 226 6.77 -13.78 3.89
C SER A 226 5.69 -14.77 3.45
N ALA A 227 5.92 -16.08 3.62
CA ALA A 227 4.96 -17.11 3.24
C ALA A 227 3.68 -17.05 4.09
N GLU A 228 3.80 -16.80 5.40
CA GLU A 228 2.65 -16.59 6.30
C GLU A 228 1.82 -15.36 5.88
N PHE A 229 2.50 -14.26 5.52
CA PHE A 229 1.86 -13.04 5.04
C PHE A 229 1.15 -13.25 3.70
N ALA A 230 1.78 -13.90 2.72
CA ALA A 230 1.14 -14.22 1.45
C ALA A 230 -0.10 -15.10 1.65
N HIS A 231 0.01 -16.14 2.49
CA HIS A 231 -1.12 -17.01 2.78
C HIS A 231 -2.29 -16.23 3.40
N PHE A 232 -2.00 -15.32 4.34
CA PHE A 232 -3.00 -14.42 4.92
C PHE A 232 -3.66 -13.51 3.86
N LEU A 233 -2.87 -12.88 2.98
CA LEU A 233 -3.38 -11.98 1.94
C LEU A 233 -4.28 -12.69 0.92
N ILE A 234 -3.90 -13.90 0.49
CA ILE A 234 -4.58 -14.67 -0.56
C ILE A 234 -5.81 -15.41 0.01
N HIS A 235 -5.65 -16.13 1.11
CA HIS A 235 -6.66 -17.09 1.58
C HIS A 235 -7.53 -16.58 2.73
N VAL A 236 -7.04 -15.64 3.54
CA VAL A 236 -7.80 -15.12 4.70
C VAL A 236 -8.53 -13.83 4.34
N VAL A 237 -7.82 -12.89 3.72
CA VAL A 237 -8.41 -11.59 3.35
C VAL A 237 -9.00 -11.61 1.94
N CYS A 238 -8.64 -12.60 1.10
CA CYS A 238 -8.99 -12.67 -0.32
C CYS A 238 -8.68 -11.36 -1.05
N SER A 239 -7.55 -10.75 -0.69
CA SER A 239 -7.17 -9.41 -1.14
C SER A 239 -6.57 -9.37 -2.53
N THR A 240 -5.91 -10.45 -2.94
CA THR A 240 -5.27 -10.62 -4.24
C THR A 240 -5.48 -12.06 -4.71
N LYS A 241 -5.50 -12.25 -6.04
CA LYS A 241 -5.43 -13.60 -6.63
C LYS A 241 -3.99 -14.09 -6.74
N ASP A 242 -3.07 -13.16 -6.94
CA ASP A 242 -1.65 -13.44 -7.11
C ASP A 242 -0.89 -13.29 -5.80
N ASP A 243 0.22 -14.03 -5.70
CA ASP A 243 1.15 -13.95 -4.58
C ASP A 243 2.15 -12.81 -4.79
N PRO A 244 2.06 -11.72 -4.01
CA PRO A 244 2.89 -10.55 -4.23
C PRO A 244 4.37 -10.77 -3.82
N PHE A 245 4.66 -11.70 -2.90
CA PHE A 245 6.04 -12.03 -2.55
C PHE A 245 6.67 -12.88 -3.65
N LEU A 246 5.91 -13.84 -4.21
CA LEU A 246 6.37 -14.65 -5.34
C LEU A 246 6.67 -13.78 -6.57
N ILE A 247 5.78 -12.83 -6.90
CA ILE A 247 6.01 -11.84 -7.96
C ILE A 247 7.32 -11.09 -7.69
N GLY A 248 7.51 -10.58 -6.47
CA GLY A 248 8.72 -9.87 -6.09
C GLY A 248 10.00 -10.70 -6.21
N PHE A 249 9.99 -11.98 -5.81
CA PHE A 249 11.12 -12.88 -6.03
C PHE A 249 11.45 -13.05 -7.52
N VAL A 250 10.43 -13.27 -8.35
CA VAL A 250 10.61 -13.41 -9.80
C VAL A 250 11.21 -12.15 -10.41
N GLU A 251 10.71 -10.97 -10.05
CA GLU A 251 11.25 -9.69 -10.51
C GLU A 251 12.72 -9.50 -10.12
N MET A 252 13.09 -9.78 -8.86
CA MET A 252 14.49 -9.66 -8.43
C MET A 252 15.40 -10.63 -9.20
N ILE A 253 14.97 -11.86 -9.45
CA ILE A 253 15.76 -12.85 -10.21
C ILE A 253 15.96 -12.40 -11.66
N ILE A 254 14.91 -11.87 -12.30
CA ILE A 254 14.99 -11.33 -13.66
C ILE A 254 15.98 -10.17 -13.70
N GLU A 255 15.85 -9.21 -12.77
CA GLU A 255 16.73 -8.05 -12.70
C GLU A 255 18.20 -8.43 -12.53
N GLU A 256 18.51 -9.37 -11.63
CA GLU A 256 19.89 -9.84 -11.41
C GLU A 256 20.47 -10.57 -12.63
N ASN A 257 19.65 -11.34 -13.36
CA ASN A 257 20.04 -11.95 -14.62
C ASN A 257 20.31 -10.89 -15.71
N ASP A 258 19.47 -9.86 -15.80
CA ASP A 258 19.61 -8.80 -16.80
C ASP A 258 20.88 -7.98 -16.56
N ILE A 259 21.23 -7.72 -15.29
CA ILE A 259 22.52 -7.11 -14.92
C ILE A 259 23.69 -8.00 -15.36
N TYR A 260 23.62 -9.31 -15.11
CA TYR A 260 24.66 -10.25 -15.56
C TYR A 260 24.80 -10.28 -17.09
N ASN A 261 23.69 -10.32 -17.82
CA ASN A 261 23.70 -10.40 -19.29
C ASN A 261 24.19 -9.10 -19.95
N SER A 262 23.95 -7.95 -19.32
CA SER A 262 24.36 -6.64 -19.83
C SER A 262 25.84 -6.30 -19.54
N GLN A 263 26.46 -6.96 -18.56
CA GLN A 263 27.87 -6.77 -18.21
C GLN A 263 28.56 -8.13 -18.18
N THR A 264 29.34 -8.43 -19.24
CA THR A 264 30.00 -9.72 -19.57
C THR A 264 30.97 -10.28 -18.50
N SER A 265 30.99 -9.74 -17.28
CA SER A 265 31.90 -10.11 -16.20
C SER A 265 31.25 -10.25 -14.82
N ASN A 266 29.95 -9.98 -14.67
CA ASN A 266 29.37 -9.87 -13.32
C ASN A 266 28.86 -11.21 -12.73
N ARG A 267 29.79 -12.12 -12.47
CA ARG A 267 29.50 -13.44 -11.89
C ARG A 267 28.80 -13.36 -10.52
N LEU A 268 28.93 -12.25 -9.79
CA LEU A 268 28.31 -12.07 -8.48
C LEU A 268 26.80 -11.87 -8.58
N ASN A 269 26.34 -11.07 -9.56
CA ASN A 269 24.91 -10.93 -9.83
C ASN A 269 24.29 -12.26 -10.28
N LEU A 270 25.01 -13.08 -11.05
CA LEU A 270 24.56 -14.45 -11.39
C LEU A 270 24.47 -15.35 -10.15
N GLN A 271 25.46 -15.29 -9.26
CA GLN A 271 25.43 -16.03 -7.99
C GLN A 271 24.24 -15.59 -7.11
N LEU A 272 24.01 -14.28 -7.01
CA LEU A 272 22.87 -13.72 -6.28
C LEU A 272 21.53 -14.15 -6.89
N ALA A 273 21.41 -14.17 -8.22
CA ALA A 273 20.22 -14.70 -8.90
C ALA A 273 19.96 -16.17 -8.55
N ASN A 274 21.01 -16.99 -8.45
CA ASN A 274 20.89 -18.39 -8.03
C ASN A 274 20.47 -18.52 -6.56
N ASP A 275 21.06 -17.72 -5.67
CA ASP A 275 20.69 -17.71 -4.25
C ASP A 275 19.25 -17.23 -4.04
N LEU A 276 18.78 -16.26 -4.83
CA LEU A 276 17.38 -15.83 -4.86
C LEU A 276 16.44 -16.92 -5.37
N ARG A 277 16.83 -17.72 -6.38
CA ARG A 277 16.04 -18.90 -6.82
C ARG A 277 15.92 -19.94 -5.71
N ASN A 278 17.02 -20.22 -5.01
CA ASN A 278 17.00 -21.14 -3.88
C ASN A 278 16.08 -20.63 -2.77
N LEU A 279 16.11 -19.33 -2.48
CA LEU A 279 15.24 -18.71 -1.50
C LEU A 279 13.76 -18.74 -1.92
N LYS A 280 13.47 -18.43 -3.20
CA LYS A 280 12.13 -18.56 -3.79
C LYS A 280 11.58 -19.99 -3.64
N ASN A 281 12.39 -21.01 -3.92
CA ASN A 281 11.95 -22.40 -3.80
C ASN A 281 11.62 -22.77 -2.34
N LYS A 282 12.43 -22.29 -1.37
CA LYS A 282 12.14 -22.46 0.07
C LYS A 282 10.85 -21.74 0.48
N TYR A 283 10.65 -20.53 -0.04
CA TYR A 283 9.43 -19.77 0.15
C TYR A 283 8.20 -20.54 -0.36
N GLU A 284 8.23 -21.06 -1.59
CA GLU A 284 7.13 -21.82 -2.19
C GLU A 284 6.85 -23.11 -1.42
N GLN A 285 7.89 -23.83 -0.99
CA GLN A 285 7.74 -24.99 -0.13
C GLN A 285 7.01 -24.62 1.16
N ARG A 286 7.47 -23.57 1.84
CA ARG A 286 6.86 -23.11 3.10
C ARG A 286 5.42 -22.64 2.91
N PHE A 287 5.14 -21.91 1.83
CA PHE A 287 3.79 -21.47 1.50
C PHE A 287 2.82 -22.65 1.34
N ASN A 288 3.26 -23.71 0.64
CA ASN A 288 2.48 -24.94 0.47
C ASN A 288 2.28 -25.69 1.81
N GLU A 289 3.30 -25.73 2.68
CA GLU A 289 3.17 -26.32 4.02
C GLU A 289 2.10 -25.62 4.88
N ILE A 290 2.05 -24.28 4.82
CA ILE A 290 1.09 -23.48 5.60
C ILE A 290 -0.35 -23.74 5.13
N HIS A 291 -0.56 -23.91 3.82
CA HIS A 291 -1.88 -24.17 3.25
C HIS A 291 -2.59 -25.39 3.89
N HIS A 292 -1.82 -26.37 4.37
CA HIS A 292 -2.34 -27.58 5.00
C HIS A 292 -2.56 -27.46 6.51
N LEU A 293 -2.22 -26.34 7.15
CA LEU A 293 -2.30 -26.15 8.60
C LEU A 293 -3.50 -25.28 8.99
N GLU A 294 -4.57 -25.89 9.50
CA GLU A 294 -5.83 -25.20 9.86
C GLU A 294 -5.68 -24.12 10.97
N ASN A 295 -4.58 -24.12 11.73
CA ASN A 295 -4.39 -23.31 12.94
C ASN A 295 -3.81 -21.89 12.72
N TYR A 296 -3.41 -21.49 11.52
CA TYR A 296 -2.73 -20.20 11.27
C TYR A 296 -3.66 -18.97 11.10
N ARG A 297 -4.95 -19.10 11.43
CA ARG A 297 -5.97 -18.09 11.09
C ARG A 297 -6.15 -16.97 12.13
N LYS A 298 -5.46 -17.01 13.27
CA LYS A 298 -5.64 -15.98 14.30
C LYS A 298 -4.93 -14.70 13.89
N LEU A 299 -5.70 -13.62 13.75
CA LEU A 299 -5.21 -12.28 13.44
C LEU A 299 -4.09 -11.83 14.40
N SER A 300 -4.17 -12.20 15.68
CA SER A 300 -3.13 -11.93 16.68
C SER A 300 -1.75 -12.47 16.29
N ASN A 301 -1.69 -13.63 15.61
CA ASN A 301 -0.44 -14.20 15.14
C ASN A 301 0.16 -13.35 14.03
N ILE A 302 -0.68 -12.83 13.13
CA ILE A 302 -0.24 -11.93 12.07
C ILE A 302 0.36 -10.65 12.67
N TYR A 303 -0.27 -10.04 13.66
CA TYR A 303 0.29 -8.88 14.33
C TYR A 303 1.58 -9.18 15.09
N TYR A 304 1.70 -10.37 15.69
CA TYR A 304 2.96 -10.82 16.29
C TYR A 304 4.08 -10.87 15.23
N LEU A 305 3.81 -11.41 14.04
CA LEU A 305 4.78 -11.43 12.94
C LEU A 305 5.11 -10.02 12.44
N ILE A 306 4.12 -9.13 12.27
CA ILE A 306 4.32 -7.72 11.91
C ILE A 306 5.27 -7.04 12.91
N ASN A 307 5.02 -7.23 14.20
CA ASN A 307 5.86 -6.66 15.26
C ASN A 307 7.28 -7.24 15.26
N ASN A 308 7.46 -8.51 14.92
CA ASN A 308 8.78 -9.11 14.79
C ASN A 308 9.56 -8.53 13.59
N ILE A 309 8.90 -8.38 12.44
CA ILE A 309 9.51 -7.76 11.24
C ILE A 309 9.97 -6.34 11.53
N ASN A 310 9.20 -5.56 12.30
CA ASN A 310 9.57 -4.19 12.67
C ASN A 310 10.81 -4.08 13.58
N LYS A 311 11.32 -5.19 14.13
CA LYS A 311 12.58 -5.22 14.91
C LYS A 311 13.81 -5.12 14.01
N TYR A 312 13.69 -5.48 12.73
CA TYR A 312 14.78 -5.44 11.76
C TYR A 312 15.11 -3.99 11.38
N PRO A 313 16.33 -3.47 11.67
CA PRO A 313 16.67 -2.07 11.44
C PRO A 313 16.47 -1.62 9.99
N MET A 314 16.92 -2.43 9.03
CA MET A 314 16.80 -2.11 7.60
C MET A 314 15.35 -2.02 7.13
N ILE A 315 14.47 -2.90 7.63
CA ILE A 315 13.04 -2.86 7.29
C ILE A 315 12.41 -1.62 7.91
N ARG A 316 12.73 -1.33 9.18
CA ARG A 316 12.23 -0.15 9.89
C ARG A 316 12.63 1.16 9.20
N GLU A 317 13.85 1.28 8.71
CA GLU A 317 14.31 2.46 7.95
C GLU A 317 13.55 2.63 6.64
N GLN A 318 13.31 1.53 5.91
CA GLN A 318 12.52 1.56 4.68
C GLN A 318 11.06 1.96 4.95
N LEU A 319 10.45 1.41 6.00
CA LEU A 319 9.09 1.77 6.41
C LEU A 319 8.99 3.22 6.91
N ALA A 320 10.04 3.74 7.55
CA ALA A 320 10.09 5.15 7.92
C ALA A 320 10.09 6.06 6.68
N ALA A 321 10.85 5.71 5.65
CA ALA A 321 10.86 6.45 4.38
C ALA A 321 9.50 6.42 3.68
N VAL A 322 8.81 5.27 3.69
CA VAL A 322 7.43 5.13 3.19
C VAL A 322 6.48 6.07 3.93
N LYS A 323 6.49 6.04 5.26
CA LYS A 323 5.59 6.86 6.10
C LYS A 323 5.84 8.35 5.90
N GLU A 324 7.11 8.78 5.82
CA GLU A 324 7.43 10.17 5.57
C GLU A 324 7.02 10.60 4.16
N GLY A 325 7.24 9.76 3.14
CA GLY A 325 6.78 10.02 1.78
C GLY A 325 5.27 10.22 1.71
N GLN A 326 4.49 9.33 2.34
CA GLN A 326 3.04 9.45 2.44
C GLN A 326 2.61 10.77 3.11
N LYS A 327 3.27 11.15 4.21
CA LYS A 327 2.99 12.40 4.93
C LYS A 327 3.26 13.63 4.05
N ILE A 328 4.33 13.62 3.26
CA ILE A 328 4.63 14.68 2.30
C ILE A 328 3.54 14.74 1.21
N MET A 329 3.14 13.59 0.66
CA MET A 329 2.10 13.52 -0.36
C MET A 329 0.76 14.06 0.15
N MET A 330 0.36 13.66 1.37
CA MET A 330 -0.87 14.16 2.01
C MET A 330 -0.83 15.68 2.14
N LYS A 331 0.25 16.26 2.67
CA LYS A 331 0.40 17.71 2.80
C LYS A 331 0.33 18.47 1.48
N GLN A 332 0.86 17.90 0.40
CA GLN A 332 0.83 18.54 -0.93
C GLN A 332 -0.57 18.60 -1.53
N HIS A 333 -1.46 17.69 -1.14
CA HIS A 333 -2.82 17.56 -1.69
C HIS A 333 -3.92 17.95 -0.69
N GLU A 334 -3.54 18.21 0.56
CA GLU A 334 -4.41 18.86 1.55
C GLU A 334 -4.69 20.30 1.09
N TYR A 335 -5.94 20.54 0.69
CA TYR A 335 -6.42 21.90 0.44
C TYR A 335 -6.46 22.64 1.78
N GLU A 336 -5.50 23.51 2.05
CA GLU A 336 -5.60 24.45 3.16
C GLU A 336 -6.78 25.38 2.88
N ILE A 337 -7.88 25.22 3.61
CA ILE A 337 -8.98 26.18 3.59
C ILE A 337 -8.38 27.52 4.06
N PRO A 338 -8.36 28.57 3.21
CA PRO A 338 -7.87 29.86 3.62
C PRO A 338 -8.64 30.27 4.87
N ARG A 339 -7.93 30.58 5.96
CA ARG A 339 -8.56 31.16 7.14
C ARG A 339 -9.22 32.45 6.69
N ILE A 340 -10.53 32.43 6.52
CA ILE A 340 -11.33 33.65 6.39
C ILE A 340 -11.10 34.38 7.69
N SER A 341 -10.28 35.43 7.63
CA SER A 341 -10.16 36.41 8.71
C SER A 341 -11.54 37.04 8.87
N CYS A 342 -12.33 36.54 9.82
CA CYS A 342 -13.50 37.25 10.29
C CYS A 342 -13.04 38.62 10.81
N LEU A 343 -13.39 39.66 10.05
CA LEU A 343 -13.52 41.03 10.54
C LEU A 343 -15.01 41.34 10.65
#